data_AF-A0A531KLP8-F1
#
_entry.id   AF-A0A531KLP8-F1
#
_cell.length_a   1.000
_cell.length_b   1.000
_cell.length_c   1.000
_cell.angle_alpha   90.00
_cell.angle_beta   90.00
_cell.angle_gamma   90.00
#
_symmetry.space_group_name_H-M   'P 1'
#
loop_
_entity.id
_entity.type
_entity.pdbx_description
1 polymer ?
#
loop_
_entity_poly.entity_id
_entity_poly.type
_entity_poly.pdbx_seq_one_letter_code
_entity_poly.pdbx_strand_id
1 'polypeptide(L)'
;YYQLIEHRFSNPKIGDTVRRLCLDGSNRQPKFIIPTIADRLKAGKGVAGLALESALWCRYCFGTTDSGAVIEPNDPSWDRLQTTARAARDAPAAWLAMEDIYGEVGRSRPFVEAFSNALEALWADGVRTTLTRYLAGNL
;
A
#
# COMPACT_ATOMS: atom_id res chain seq x y z
N TYR A 1 -8.88 -4.26 22.07
CA TYR A 1 -9.25 -3.18 21.13
C TYR A 1 -9.31 -3.68 19.67
N TYR A 2 -8.32 -4.43 19.18
CA TYR A 2 -8.31 -5.00 17.81
C TYR A 2 -9.64 -5.67 17.39
N GLN A 3 -10.15 -6.62 18.18
CA GLN A 3 -11.42 -7.33 17.91
C GLN A 3 -12.63 -6.39 17.76
N LEU A 4 -12.62 -5.26 18.48
CA LEU A 4 -13.69 -4.25 18.36
C LEU A 4 -13.64 -3.54 17.01
N ILE A 5 -12.44 -3.25 16.48
CA ILE A 5 -12.28 -2.63 15.16
C ILE A 5 -12.74 -3.59 14.07
N GLU A 6 -12.31 -4.86 14.14
CA GLU A 6 -12.75 -5.92 13.22
C GLU A 6 -14.28 -6.06 13.21
N HIS A 7 -14.90 -6.11 14.39
CA HIS A 7 -16.35 -6.17 14.51
C HIS A 7 -17.04 -4.95 13.89
N ARG A 8 -16.50 -3.73 14.11
CA ARG A 8 -17.06 -2.50 13.53
C ARG A 8 -16.95 -2.45 12.01
N PHE A 9 -15.84 -2.94 11.44
CA PHE A 9 -15.64 -3.01 9.98
C PHE A 9 -16.55 -4.07 9.32
N SER A 10 -16.98 -5.06 10.08
CA SER A 10 -17.87 -6.12 9.58
C SER A 10 -19.37 -5.73 9.57
N ASN A 11 -19.73 -4.50 9.97
CA ASN A 11 -21.13 -4.09 10.07
C ASN A 11 -21.73 -3.77 8.68
N PRO A 12 -22.65 -4.59 8.15
CA PRO A 12 -23.19 -4.40 6.80
C PRO A 12 -24.13 -3.18 6.69
N LYS A 13 -24.58 -2.61 7.82
CA LYS A 13 -25.54 -1.49 7.83
C LYS A 13 -24.90 -0.13 7.59
N ILE A 14 -23.58 0.01 7.70
CA ILE A 14 -22.88 1.30 7.57
C ILE A 14 -22.79 1.73 6.09
N GLY A 15 -22.70 0.77 5.16
CA GLY A 15 -22.56 1.07 3.73
C GLY A 15 -21.26 1.82 3.40
N ASP A 16 -20.21 1.63 4.20
CA ASP A 16 -18.92 2.27 3.97
C ASP A 16 -18.25 1.73 2.71
N THR A 17 -17.67 2.60 1.89
CA THR A 17 -17.11 2.20 0.60
C THR A 17 -15.59 2.18 0.63
N VAL A 18 -14.99 1.21 -0.05
CA VAL A 18 -13.53 1.15 -0.25
C VAL A 18 -13.03 2.45 -0.89
N ARG A 19 -13.77 3.01 -1.85
CA ARG A 19 -13.42 4.30 -2.48
C ARG A 19 -13.32 5.44 -1.46
N ARG A 20 -14.28 5.58 -0.53
CA ARG A 20 -14.20 6.60 0.52
C ARG A 20 -13.02 6.36 1.48
N LEU A 21 -12.72 5.10 1.79
CA LEU A 21 -11.59 4.74 2.65
C LEU A 21 -10.24 5.05 1.99
N CYS A 22 -10.11 4.79 0.69
CA CYS A 22 -8.93 5.10 -0.12
C CYS A 22 -8.78 6.58 -0.50
N LEU A 23 -9.75 7.45 -0.14
CA LEU A 23 -9.67 8.88 -0.43
C LEU A 23 -8.52 9.51 0.34
N ASP A 24 -7.77 10.39 -0.33
CA ASP A 24 -6.75 11.25 0.28
C ASP A 24 -5.58 10.45 0.90
N GLY A 25 -5.14 9.41 0.18
CA GLY A 25 -4.04 8.54 0.57
C GLY A 25 -2.72 9.30 0.77
N SER A 26 -2.40 10.25 -0.11
CA SER A 26 -1.16 11.04 -0.03
C SER A 26 -1.02 11.79 1.31
N ASN A 27 -2.12 12.25 1.89
CA ASN A 27 -2.14 12.91 3.20
C ASN A 27 -2.28 11.96 4.39
N ARG A 28 -2.83 10.76 4.19
CA ARG A 28 -3.12 9.79 5.25
C ARG A 28 -1.97 8.82 5.51
N GLN A 29 -1.27 8.39 4.46
CA GLN A 29 -0.13 7.48 4.56
C GLN A 29 0.95 8.02 5.52
N PRO A 30 1.40 9.29 5.39
CA PRO A 30 2.43 9.84 6.29
C PRO A 30 1.98 9.96 7.75
N LYS A 31 0.66 9.99 8.01
CA LYS A 31 0.09 10.15 9.35
C LYS A 31 -0.18 8.81 10.03
N PHE A 32 -0.64 7.81 9.27
CA PHE A 32 -1.17 6.57 9.85
C PHE A 32 -0.24 5.36 9.67
N ILE A 33 0.55 5.32 8.59
CA ILE A 33 1.30 4.13 8.19
C ILE A 33 2.80 4.35 8.35
N ILE A 34 3.35 5.41 7.75
CA ILE A 34 4.79 5.66 7.70
C ILE A 34 5.46 5.72 9.10
N PRO A 35 4.86 6.36 10.12
CA PRO A 35 5.43 6.35 11.47
C PRO A 35 5.55 4.94 12.06
N THR A 36 4.55 4.07 11.80
CA THR A 36 4.57 2.67 12.25
C THR A 36 5.69 1.88 11.56
N ILE A 37 5.95 2.12 10.27
CA ILE A 37 7.06 1.49 9.57
C ILE A 37 8.39 1.92 10.20
N ALA A 38 8.58 3.23 10.42
CA ALA A 38 9.78 3.78 11.04
C ALA A 38 10.05 3.17 12.42
N ASP A 39 9.04 3.09 13.28
CA ASP A 39 9.16 2.50 14.62
C ASP A 39 9.54 1.02 14.57
N ARG A 40 8.98 0.26 13.63
CA ARG A 40 9.31 -1.16 13.47
C ARG A 40 10.72 -1.36 12.95
N LEU A 41 11.15 -0.58 11.97
CA LEU A 41 12.53 -0.61 11.47
C LEU A 41 13.53 -0.30 12.58
N LYS A 42 13.28 0.77 13.36
CA LYS A 42 14.11 1.14 14.52
C LYS A 42 14.18 0.02 15.57
N ALA A 43 13.09 -0.71 15.75
CA ALA A 43 13.01 -1.84 16.66
C ALA A 43 13.50 -3.18 16.08
N GLY A 44 14.01 -3.20 14.83
CA GLY A 44 14.43 -4.44 14.16
C GLY A 44 13.29 -5.45 13.91
N LYS A 45 12.04 -4.98 13.80
CA LYS A 45 10.85 -5.82 13.61
C LYS A 45 10.47 -5.89 12.13
N GLY A 46 9.88 -7.02 11.71
CA GLY A 46 9.50 -7.23 10.31
C GLY A 46 8.46 -6.22 9.80
N VAL A 47 8.58 -5.79 8.55
CA VAL A 47 7.72 -4.77 7.93
C VAL A 47 6.85 -5.28 6.77
N ALA A 48 6.86 -6.59 6.51
CA ALA A 48 6.22 -7.20 5.34
C ALA A 48 4.76 -6.78 5.13
N GLY A 49 3.92 -6.80 6.18
CA GLY A 49 2.51 -6.38 6.06
C GLY A 49 2.32 -4.90 5.73
N LEU A 50 3.18 -4.03 6.26
CA LEU A 50 3.14 -2.59 5.97
C LEU A 50 3.69 -2.29 4.57
N ALA A 51 4.70 -3.05 4.13
CA ALA A 51 5.21 -2.97 2.77
C ALA A 51 4.17 -3.44 1.74
N LEU A 52 3.45 -4.52 2.03
CA LEU A 52 2.35 -4.99 1.18
C LEU A 52 1.19 -3.98 1.12
N GLU A 53 0.83 -3.34 2.23
CA GLU A 53 -0.16 -2.26 2.24
C GLU A 53 0.27 -1.10 1.33
N SER A 54 1.53 -0.65 1.43
CA SER A 54 2.06 0.40 0.56
C SER A 54 2.10 -0.01 -0.90
N ALA A 55 2.43 -1.28 -1.20
CA ALA A 55 2.41 -1.83 -2.55
C ALA A 55 0.98 -1.90 -3.13
N LEU A 56 -0.02 -2.24 -2.31
CA LEU A 56 -1.43 -2.20 -2.71
C LEU A 56 -1.89 -0.77 -3.00
N TRP A 57 -1.44 0.22 -2.24
CA TRP A 57 -1.74 1.63 -2.51
C TRP A 57 -1.08 2.10 -3.83
N CYS A 58 0.18 1.73 -4.08
CA CYS A 58 0.83 1.94 -5.38
C CYS A 58 0.02 1.29 -6.53
N ARG A 59 -0.38 0.02 -6.36
CA ARG A 59 -1.18 -0.74 -7.34
C ARG A 59 -2.55 -0.11 -7.59
N TYR A 60 -3.19 0.44 -6.56
CA TYR A 60 -4.45 1.20 -6.66
C TYR A 60 -4.25 2.48 -7.48
N CYS A 61 -3.20 3.25 -7.18
CA CYS A 61 -2.88 4.49 -7.87
C CYS A 61 -2.47 4.29 -9.35
N PHE A 62 -2.07 3.08 -9.75
CA PHE A 62 -1.90 2.75 -11.18
C PHE A 62 -3.18 3.00 -11.99
N GLY A 63 -4.36 2.91 -11.37
CA GLY A 63 -5.63 3.34 -11.95
C GLY A 63 -6.45 2.22 -12.57
N THR A 64 -6.10 0.95 -12.36
CA THR A 64 -6.92 -0.19 -12.80
C THR A 64 -6.93 -1.32 -11.78
N THR A 65 -8.03 -2.07 -11.71
CA THR A 65 -8.14 -3.30 -10.92
C THR A 65 -7.45 -4.47 -11.65
N ASP A 66 -7.41 -5.65 -11.01
CA ASP A 66 -6.92 -6.89 -11.64
C ASP A 66 -7.81 -7.36 -12.80
N SER A 67 -9.08 -6.94 -12.84
CA SER A 67 -9.97 -7.21 -13.99
C SER A 67 -9.82 -6.21 -15.13
N GLY A 68 -8.91 -5.23 -15.00
CA GLY A 68 -8.74 -4.14 -15.95
C GLY A 68 -9.79 -3.02 -15.83
N ALA A 69 -10.69 -3.08 -14.84
CA ALA A 69 -11.65 -2.00 -14.62
C ALA A 69 -10.93 -0.73 -14.15
N VAL A 70 -11.39 0.43 -14.60
CA VAL A 70 -10.78 1.73 -14.25
C VAL A 70 -11.05 2.06 -12.78
N ILE A 71 -10.00 2.54 -12.10
CA ILE A 71 -10.09 3.19 -10.79
C ILE A 71 -9.99 4.70 -11.04
N GLU A 72 -11.12 5.38 -10.85
CA GLU A 72 -11.21 6.83 -11.04
C GLU A 72 -10.39 7.61 -10.00
N PRO A 73 -9.89 8.82 -10.34
CA PRO A 73 -9.16 9.69 -9.43
C PRO A 73 -9.81 9.84 -8.06
N ASN A 74 -9.01 9.71 -6.99
CA ASN A 74 -9.52 9.69 -5.62
C ASN A 74 -8.54 10.31 -4.60
N ASP A 75 -7.67 11.20 -5.06
CA ASP A 75 -6.68 11.91 -4.25
C ASP A 75 -6.43 13.30 -4.87
N PRO A 76 -6.22 14.37 -4.08
CA PRO A 76 -5.87 15.68 -4.63
C PRO A 76 -4.60 15.67 -5.49
N SER A 77 -3.68 14.74 -5.24
CA SER A 77 -2.42 14.56 -6.00
C SER A 77 -2.49 13.40 -7.00
N TRP A 78 -3.69 13.01 -7.46
CA TRP A 78 -3.88 11.79 -8.25
C TRP A 78 -2.97 11.68 -9.47
N ASP A 79 -2.82 12.73 -10.27
CA ASP A 79 -2.01 12.68 -11.49
C ASP A 79 -0.54 12.36 -11.22
N ARG A 80 0.01 12.96 -10.15
CA ARG A 80 1.36 12.66 -9.66
C ARG A 80 1.44 11.21 -9.20
N LEU A 81 0.51 10.76 -8.36
CA LEU A 81 0.49 9.39 -7.85
C LEU A 81 0.37 8.38 -8.98
N GLN A 82 -0.52 8.59 -9.94
CA GLN A 82 -0.69 7.66 -11.05
C GLN A 82 0.55 7.61 -11.94
N THR A 83 1.16 8.76 -12.24
CA THR A 83 2.41 8.81 -13.01
C THR A 83 3.52 8.03 -12.31
N THR A 84 3.70 8.25 -11.01
CA THR A 84 4.70 7.53 -10.21
C THR A 84 4.38 6.03 -10.10
N ALA A 85 3.12 5.65 -9.90
CA ALA A 85 2.70 4.26 -9.83
C ALA A 85 2.95 3.51 -11.15
N ARG A 86 2.75 4.18 -12.29
CA ARG A 86 3.09 3.62 -13.60
C ARG A 86 4.58 3.37 -13.75
N ALA A 87 5.43 4.32 -13.34
CA ALA A 87 6.88 4.11 -13.33
C ALA A 87 7.30 3.00 -12.34
N ALA A 88 6.65 2.94 -11.18
CA ALA A 88 6.96 1.98 -10.13
C ALA A 88 6.68 0.52 -10.51
N ARG A 89 5.86 0.27 -11.53
CA ARG A 89 5.65 -1.07 -12.09
C ARG A 89 6.98 -1.71 -12.52
N ASP A 90 7.84 -0.93 -13.18
CA ASP A 90 9.12 -1.41 -13.71
C ASP A 90 10.30 -1.00 -12.81
N ALA A 91 10.11 0.05 -11.99
CA ALA A 91 11.11 0.55 -11.06
C ALA A 91 10.49 0.86 -9.69
N PRO A 92 10.26 -0.15 -8.81
CA PRO A 92 9.56 0.02 -7.53
C PRO A 92 10.07 1.18 -6.65
N ALA A 93 11.38 1.44 -6.70
CA ALA A 93 12.01 2.55 -5.99
C ALA A 93 11.44 3.93 -6.34
N ALA A 94 10.86 4.12 -7.54
CA ALA A 94 10.23 5.38 -7.94
C ALA A 94 9.08 5.77 -7.01
N TRP A 95 8.32 4.79 -6.50
CA TRP A 95 7.24 5.04 -5.54
C TRP A 95 7.80 5.50 -4.19
N LEU A 96 8.83 4.80 -3.71
CA LEU A 96 9.45 5.06 -2.40
C LEU A 96 10.29 6.35 -2.38
N ALA A 97 10.65 6.88 -3.55
CA ALA A 97 11.37 8.14 -3.69
C ALA A 97 10.50 9.40 -3.44
N MET A 98 9.19 9.25 -3.19
CA MET A 98 8.33 10.37 -2.79
C MET A 98 8.65 10.82 -1.36
N GLU A 99 9.63 11.72 -1.21
CA GLU A 99 10.19 12.16 0.08
C GLU A 99 9.15 12.73 1.05
N ASP A 100 8.19 13.50 0.53
CA ASP A 100 7.08 14.08 1.29
C ASP A 100 6.16 13.04 1.91
N ILE A 101 6.19 11.80 1.41
CA ILE A 101 5.40 10.67 1.93
C ILE A 101 6.28 9.72 2.74
N TYR A 102 7.33 9.19 2.12
CA TYR A 102 8.11 8.09 2.68
C TYR A 102 9.34 8.54 3.49
N GLY A 103 9.91 9.72 3.23
CA GLY A 103 11.13 10.19 3.89
C GLY A 103 12.22 9.11 4.00
N GLU A 104 12.83 9.00 5.19
CA GLU A 104 13.86 8.00 5.48
C GLU A 104 13.38 6.54 5.35
N VAL A 105 12.09 6.27 5.55
CA VAL A 105 11.54 4.91 5.39
C VAL A 105 11.73 4.42 3.96
N GLY A 106 11.56 5.31 2.97
CA GLY A 106 11.76 5.00 1.56
C GLY A 106 13.19 4.60 1.18
N ARG A 107 14.18 4.92 2.02
CA ARG A 107 15.60 4.56 1.86
C ARG A 107 16.00 3.30 2.63
N SER A 108 15.12 2.79 3.49
CA SER A 108 15.45 1.65 4.34
C SER A 108 15.48 0.35 3.53
N ARG A 109 16.66 -0.26 3.43
CA ARG A 109 16.85 -1.51 2.65
C ARG A 109 15.82 -2.61 2.99
N PRO A 110 15.55 -2.96 4.27
CA PRO A 110 14.53 -3.96 4.59
C PRO A 110 13.12 -3.60 4.10
N PHE A 111 12.78 -2.31 4.07
CA PHE A 111 11.47 -1.86 3.58
C PHE A 111 11.41 -1.84 2.06
N VAL A 112 12.47 -1.36 1.39
CA VAL A 112 12.58 -1.35 -0.08
C VAL A 112 12.49 -2.77 -0.64
N GLU A 113 13.20 -3.72 -0.04
CA GLU A 113 13.17 -5.14 -0.45
C GLU A 113 11.77 -5.73 -0.27
N ALA A 114 11.14 -5.52 0.89
CA ALA A 114 9.79 -6.03 1.17
C ALA A 114 8.72 -5.40 0.26
N PHE A 115 8.82 -4.10 -0.02
CA PHE A 115 7.90 -3.39 -0.91
C PHE A 115 8.03 -3.86 -2.35
N SER A 116 9.27 -4.00 -2.85
CA SER A 116 9.54 -4.41 -4.23
C SER A 116 9.01 -5.83 -4.47
N ASN A 117 9.30 -6.77 -3.56
CA ASN A 117 8.79 -8.13 -3.63
C ASN A 117 7.25 -8.18 -3.60
N ALA A 118 6.61 -7.41 -2.73
CA ALA A 118 5.15 -7.33 -2.69
C ALA A 118 4.56 -6.73 -3.98
N LEU A 119 5.15 -5.66 -4.52
CA LEU A 119 4.67 -5.02 -5.75
C LEU A 119 4.85 -5.94 -6.97
N GLU A 120 5.97 -6.64 -7.06
CA GLU A 120 6.22 -7.65 -8.10
C GLU A 120 5.19 -8.78 -8.04
N ALA A 121 4.91 -9.32 -6.84
CA ALA A 121 3.89 -10.35 -6.67
C ALA A 121 2.48 -9.86 -7.06
N LEU A 122 2.13 -8.62 -6.72
CA LEU A 122 0.85 -8.02 -7.13
C LEU A 122 0.71 -7.93 -8.65
N TRP A 123 1.80 -7.62 -9.36
CA TRP A 123 1.79 -7.56 -10.82
C TRP A 123 1.79 -8.94 -11.48
N ALA A 124 2.51 -9.91 -10.91
CA ALA A 124 2.64 -11.25 -11.46
C ALA A 124 1.40 -12.11 -11.20
N ASP A 125 0.89 -12.09 -9.97
CA ASP A 125 -0.09 -13.07 -9.48
C ASP A 125 -1.46 -12.47 -9.12
N GLY A 126 -1.55 -11.12 -9.07
CA GLY A 126 -2.74 -10.40 -8.64
C GLY A 126 -2.92 -10.36 -7.12
N VAL A 127 -3.89 -9.56 -6.67
CA VAL A 127 -4.11 -9.23 -5.24
C VAL A 127 -4.46 -10.46 -4.42
N ARG A 128 -5.38 -11.31 -4.92
CA ARG A 128 -5.87 -12.49 -4.17
C ARG A 128 -4.74 -13.46 -3.84
N THR A 129 -3.97 -13.85 -4.86
CA THR A 129 -2.87 -14.80 -4.70
C THR A 129 -1.79 -14.24 -3.79
N THR A 130 -1.44 -12.97 -3.96
CA THR A 130 -0.46 -12.27 -3.12
C THR A 130 -0.88 -12.28 -1.64
N LEU A 131 -2.15 -12.01 -1.33
CA LEU A 131 -2.67 -12.07 0.04
C LEU A 131 -2.63 -13.50 0.62
N THR A 132 -2.97 -14.52 -0.19
CA THR A 132 -2.83 -15.92 0.23
C THR A 132 -1.39 -16.27 0.57
N ARG A 133 -0.43 -15.81 -0.23
CA ARG A 133 1.00 -16.03 0.02
C ARG A 133 1.49 -15.32 1.29
N TYR A 134 1.05 -14.07 1.48
CA TYR A 134 1.35 -13.30 2.69
C TYR A 134 0.86 -14.00 3.96
N LEU A 135 -0.37 -14.51 3.95
CA LEU A 135 -0.94 -15.24 5.10
C LEU A 135 -0.22 -16.56 5.38
N ALA A 136 0.33 -17.21 4.35
CA ALA A 136 1.15 -18.41 4.48
C ALA A 136 2.61 -18.13 4.91
N GLY A 137 3.02 -16.87 5.01
CA GLY A 137 4.39 -16.48 5.34
C GLY A 137 5.40 -16.75 4.23
N ASN A 138 4.94 -16.84 2.98
CA ASN A 138 5.77 -17.13 1.81
C ASN A 138 5.65 -16.07 0.69
N LEU A 139 5.19 -14.87 1.08
CA LEU A 139 5.31 -13.68 0.24
C LEU A 139 6.75 -13.20 0.25
#